data_AF-A0A435UP83-F1
#
_entry.id   AF-A0A435UP83-F1
#
_cell.length_a   1.000
_cell.length_b   1.000
_cell.length_c   1.000
_cell.angle_alpha   90.00
_cell.angle_beta   90.00
_cell.angle_gamma   90.00
#
_symmetry.space_group_name_H-M   'P 1'
#
loop_
_entity.id
_entity.type
_entity.pdbx_description
1 polymer ?
#
loop_
_entity_poly.entity_id
_entity_poly.type
_entity_poly.pdbx_seq_one_letter_code
_entity_poly.pdbx_strand_id
1 'polypeptide(L)'
;MKLSILAAAVTILALASGASAAEHVVQMLNKGEKGAMVFQPDFVQAAPGDTVKFVPTDKTHDAESIKGMLPDGAEPFKGKPSEEITVTLTKEGVYGVKCAPHYGMGMVALIVVGKPVNLDAAKAVKHAGKAKTVFADLFTQIPAN
;
A
#
# COMPACT_ATOMS: atom_id res chain seq x y z
N MET A 1 -61.58 -16.11 -24.41
CA MET A 1 -60.42 -15.40 -23.84
C MET A 1 -59.16 -16.13 -24.32
N LYS A 2 -58.41 -15.56 -25.27
CA LYS A 2 -57.10 -16.08 -25.69
C LYS A 2 -56.16 -14.88 -25.73
N LEU A 3 -55.27 -14.82 -24.76
CA LEU A 3 -54.39 -13.70 -24.46
C LEU A 3 -53.22 -13.69 -25.46
N SER A 4 -53.01 -12.54 -26.08
CA SER A 4 -51.92 -12.25 -27.02
C SER A 4 -50.55 -12.44 -26.37
N ILE A 5 -49.64 -13.11 -27.08
CA ILE A 5 -48.22 -13.20 -26.71
C ILE A 5 -47.50 -12.02 -27.37
N LEU A 6 -47.16 -10.99 -26.57
CA LEU A 6 -46.19 -9.96 -26.95
C LEU A 6 -44.82 -10.40 -26.42
N ALA A 7 -43.90 -10.71 -27.32
CA ALA A 7 -42.50 -10.96 -27.00
C ALA A 7 -41.80 -9.61 -26.75
N ALA A 8 -41.50 -9.30 -25.49
CA ALA A 8 -40.64 -8.18 -25.13
C ALA A 8 -39.18 -8.66 -25.15
N ALA A 9 -38.39 -8.15 -26.09
CA ALA A 9 -36.95 -8.31 -26.08
C ALA A 9 -36.35 -7.45 -24.96
N VAL A 10 -35.90 -8.08 -23.88
CA VAL A 10 -35.15 -7.41 -22.80
C VAL A 10 -33.68 -7.41 -23.20
N THR A 11 -33.18 -6.28 -23.67
CA THR A 11 -31.74 -6.02 -23.80
C THR A 11 -31.14 -5.85 -22.40
N ILE A 12 -30.41 -6.87 -21.95
CA ILE A 12 -29.58 -6.77 -20.73
C ILE A 12 -28.39 -5.87 -21.07
N LEU A 13 -28.46 -4.62 -20.62
CA LEU A 13 -27.31 -3.72 -20.65
C LEU A 13 -26.34 -4.20 -19.55
N ALA A 14 -25.27 -4.89 -19.94
CA ALA A 14 -24.20 -5.26 -19.04
C ALA A 14 -23.54 -3.97 -18.52
N LEU A 15 -23.80 -3.61 -17.26
CA LEU A 15 -23.00 -2.62 -16.57
C LEU A 15 -21.61 -3.22 -16.36
N ALA A 16 -20.65 -2.85 -17.21
CA ALA A 16 -19.25 -3.02 -16.91
C ALA A 16 -18.92 -2.08 -15.74
N SER A 17 -18.94 -2.61 -14.52
CA SER A 17 -18.32 -1.98 -13.36
C SER A 17 -16.81 -1.93 -13.62
N GLY A 18 -16.34 -0.86 -14.26
CA GLY A 18 -14.93 -0.56 -14.33
C GLY A 18 -14.40 -0.42 -12.90
N ALA A 19 -13.57 -1.37 -12.47
CA ALA A 19 -12.85 -1.26 -11.22
C ALA A 19 -11.99 0.01 -11.28
N SER A 20 -12.43 1.07 -10.60
CA SER A 20 -11.62 2.27 -10.44
C SER A 20 -10.49 1.94 -9.48
N ALA A 21 -9.25 2.18 -9.88
CA ALA A 21 -8.10 2.10 -9.00
C ALA A 21 -8.29 3.07 -7.83
N ALA A 22 -8.18 2.57 -6.60
CA ALA A 22 -8.29 3.40 -5.41
C ALA A 22 -7.00 4.17 -5.16
N GLU A 23 -7.12 5.39 -4.63
CA GLU A 23 -5.99 6.13 -4.07
C GLU A 23 -5.97 5.98 -2.55
N HIS A 24 -4.87 5.47 -2.02
CA HIS A 24 -4.59 5.36 -0.59
C HIS A 24 -3.69 6.52 -0.17
N VAL A 25 -4.12 7.33 0.79
CA VAL A 25 -3.33 8.48 1.27
C VAL A 25 -2.58 8.09 2.55
N VAL A 26 -1.27 8.26 2.55
CA VAL A 26 -0.38 8.02 3.69
C VAL A 26 0.30 9.31 4.08
N GLN A 27 0.05 9.77 5.30
CA GLN A 27 0.67 10.98 5.84
C GLN A 27 2.06 10.67 6.41
N MET A 28 3.00 11.59 6.23
CA MET A 28 4.33 11.53 6.86
C MET A 28 4.38 12.55 7.99
N LEU A 29 4.52 12.06 9.23
CA LEU A 29 4.30 12.85 10.44
C LEU A 29 5.47 12.76 11.42
N ASN A 30 5.78 13.88 12.06
CA ASN A 30 6.66 13.93 13.22
C ASN A 30 6.05 13.19 14.42
N LYS A 31 4.72 13.24 14.56
CA LYS A 31 3.96 12.54 15.60
C LYS A 31 2.58 12.14 15.08
N GLY A 32 2.23 10.88 15.25
CA GLY A 32 0.89 10.35 14.95
C GLY A 32 0.43 9.37 16.03
N GLU A 33 -0.59 8.57 15.71
CA GLU A 33 -1.25 7.64 16.63
C GLU A 33 -0.28 6.61 17.24
N LYS A 34 0.73 6.19 16.47
CA LYS A 34 1.73 5.18 16.87
C LYS A 34 3.04 5.79 17.39
N GLY A 35 3.05 7.09 17.72
CA GLY A 35 4.17 7.78 18.34
C GLY A 35 4.90 8.73 17.39
N ALA A 36 6.21 8.90 17.61
CA ALA A 36 7.04 9.82 16.83
C ALA A 36 7.56 9.19 15.52
N MET A 37 7.72 10.01 14.49
CA MET A 37 8.24 9.66 13.16
C MET A 37 7.48 8.50 12.54
N VAL A 38 6.28 8.76 12.04
CA VAL A 38 5.37 7.71 11.57
C VAL A 38 4.81 8.02 10.19
N PHE A 39 4.60 6.95 9.42
CA PHE A 39 3.60 6.97 8.36
C PHE A 39 2.22 6.75 8.98
N GLN A 40 1.19 7.45 8.49
CA GLN A 40 -0.18 7.25 8.97
C GLN A 40 -1.19 7.23 7.81
N PRO A 41 -1.84 6.08 7.55
CA PRO A 41 -1.59 4.78 8.17
C PRO A 41 -0.21 4.22 7.81
N ASP A 42 0.32 3.33 8.65
CA ASP A 42 1.57 2.57 8.41
C ASP A 42 1.30 1.17 7.82
N PHE A 43 0.04 0.75 7.73
CA PHE A 43 -0.39 -0.46 7.03
C PHE A 43 -1.45 -0.10 5.98
N VAL A 44 -1.26 -0.56 4.75
CA VAL A 44 -2.20 -0.33 3.64
C VAL A 44 -2.49 -1.66 2.95
N GLN A 45 -3.78 -2.00 2.84
CA GLN A 45 -4.25 -3.08 1.99
C GLN A 45 -4.77 -2.48 0.69
N ALA A 46 -4.21 -2.91 -0.44
CA ALA A 46 -4.52 -2.39 -1.76
C ALA A 46 -4.79 -3.51 -2.78
N ALA A 47 -5.37 -3.16 -3.91
CA ALA A 47 -5.53 -4.01 -5.08
C ALA A 47 -4.51 -3.63 -6.18
N PRO A 48 -4.14 -4.56 -7.07
CA PRO A 48 -3.37 -4.22 -8.26
C PRO A 48 -4.07 -3.13 -9.08
N GLY A 49 -3.33 -2.06 -9.40
CA GLY A 49 -3.82 -0.87 -10.09
C GLY A 49 -3.99 0.33 -9.17
N ASP A 50 -4.18 0.12 -7.86
CA ASP A 50 -4.30 1.20 -6.88
C ASP A 50 -3.03 2.06 -6.80
N THR A 51 -3.15 3.23 -6.18
CA THR A 51 -2.01 4.11 -5.87
C THR A 51 -1.87 4.34 -4.37
N VAL A 52 -0.64 4.55 -3.91
CA VAL A 52 -0.38 5.14 -2.58
C VAL A 52 0.24 6.52 -2.77
N LYS A 53 -0.41 7.55 -2.22
CA LYS A 53 0.11 8.91 -2.18
C LYS A 53 0.69 9.21 -0.80
N PHE A 54 2.00 9.43 -0.75
CA PHE A 54 2.71 9.82 0.46
C PHE A 54 2.73 11.34 0.57
N VAL A 55 2.03 11.88 1.56
CA VAL A 55 1.87 13.32 1.77
C VAL A 55 2.81 13.79 2.89
N PRO A 56 3.73 14.73 2.64
CA PRO A 56 4.61 15.32 3.65
C PRO A 56 3.85 16.31 4.54
N THR A 57 2.90 15.81 5.33
CA THR A 57 2.13 16.62 6.28
C THR A 57 3.05 17.39 7.22
N ASP A 58 4.10 16.72 7.71
CA ASP A 58 5.26 17.36 8.29
C ASP A 58 6.45 17.34 7.32
N LYS A 59 7.27 18.39 7.34
CA LYS A 59 8.45 18.51 6.47
C LYS A 59 9.56 17.55 6.90
N THR A 60 10.53 17.32 6.01
CA THR A 60 11.77 16.54 6.20
C THR A 60 11.63 15.02 6.17
N HIS A 61 10.42 14.51 5.89
CA HIS A 61 10.19 13.09 5.63
C HIS A 61 10.31 12.77 4.14
N ASP A 62 10.63 11.52 3.82
CA ASP A 62 10.59 10.94 2.48
C ASP A 62 9.91 9.56 2.54
N ALA A 63 9.61 9.02 1.36
CA ALA A 63 9.14 7.65 1.21
C ALA A 63 10.05 6.92 0.21
N GLU A 64 10.70 5.86 0.68
CA GLU A 64 11.66 5.04 -0.08
C GLU A 64 11.30 3.57 0.07
N SER A 65 11.28 2.83 -1.04
CA SER A 65 11.11 1.38 -1.00
C SER A 65 12.31 0.67 -0.38
N ILE A 66 12.07 -0.44 0.31
CA ILE A 66 13.12 -1.23 0.95
C ILE A 66 13.55 -2.37 0.03
N LYS A 67 14.84 -2.38 -0.34
CA LYS A 67 15.44 -3.49 -1.11
C LYS A 67 15.19 -4.83 -0.41
N GLY A 68 14.67 -5.81 -1.15
CA GLY A 68 14.30 -7.13 -0.64
C GLY A 68 12.87 -7.23 -0.09
N MET A 69 12.13 -6.12 -0.05
CA MET A 69 10.71 -6.10 0.33
C MET A 69 9.84 -5.57 -0.82
N LEU A 70 10.23 -5.83 -2.07
CA LEU A 70 9.39 -5.56 -3.24
C LEU A 70 9.11 -6.91 -3.93
N PRO A 71 7.93 -7.11 -4.51
CA PRO A 71 7.68 -8.28 -5.35
C PRO A 71 8.46 -8.18 -6.66
N ASP A 72 8.69 -9.33 -7.30
CA ASP A 72 9.42 -9.39 -8.56
C ASP A 72 8.75 -8.54 -9.65
N GLY A 73 9.55 -7.72 -10.33
CA GLY A 73 9.08 -6.81 -11.38
C GLY A 73 8.34 -5.57 -10.87
N ALA A 74 8.34 -5.29 -9.56
CA ALA A 74 7.97 -3.98 -9.05
C ALA A 74 9.17 -3.02 -9.10
N GLU A 75 8.93 -1.81 -9.60
CA GLU A 75 9.96 -0.78 -9.67
C GLU A 75 10.24 -0.18 -8.28
N PRO A 76 11.51 -0.02 -7.88
CA PRO A 76 11.86 0.69 -6.66
C PRO A 76 11.55 2.19 -6.80
N PHE A 77 11.24 2.85 -5.69
CA PHE A 77 10.95 4.28 -5.66
C PHE A 77 11.66 4.95 -4.48
N LYS A 78 11.95 6.24 -4.65
CA LYS A 78 12.52 7.10 -3.62
C LYS A 78 12.11 8.55 -3.85
N GLY A 79 11.31 9.10 -2.93
CA GLY A 79 11.04 10.53 -2.88
C GLY A 79 12.20 11.33 -2.32
N LYS A 80 12.26 12.61 -2.66
CA LYS A 80 13.12 13.61 -2.02
C LYS A 80 12.52 14.01 -0.67
N PRO A 81 13.32 14.59 0.24
CA PRO A 81 12.80 15.13 1.49
C PRO A 81 11.69 16.17 1.25
N SER A 82 10.56 16.01 1.92
CA SER A 82 9.34 16.82 1.80
C SER A 82 8.67 16.77 0.42
N GLU A 83 8.98 15.77 -0.41
CA GLU A 83 8.29 15.54 -1.67
C GLU A 83 7.00 14.76 -1.44
N GLU A 84 5.90 15.22 -2.03
CA GLU A 84 4.72 14.39 -2.22
C GLU A 84 4.96 13.44 -3.40
N ILE A 85 4.83 12.13 -3.16
CA ILE A 85 4.98 11.12 -4.21
C ILE A 85 3.76 10.21 -4.28
N THR A 86 3.38 9.83 -5.49
CA THR A 86 2.33 8.83 -5.74
C THR A 86 2.94 7.62 -6.42
N VAL A 87 2.72 6.44 -5.84
CA VAL A 87 3.24 5.17 -6.33
C VAL A 87 2.08 4.31 -6.83
N THR A 88 2.11 3.90 -8.10
CA THR A 88 1.14 2.95 -8.65
C THR A 88 1.56 1.51 -8.33
N LEU A 89 0.64 0.74 -7.78
CA LEU A 89 0.85 -0.61 -7.27
C LEU A 89 0.37 -1.65 -8.28
N THR A 90 1.24 -2.12 -9.17
CA THR A 90 0.82 -3.03 -10.25
C THR A 90 1.09 -4.50 -9.98
N LYS A 91 2.02 -4.83 -9.08
CA LYS A 91 2.39 -6.21 -8.78
C LYS A 91 1.79 -6.64 -7.46
N GLU A 92 1.24 -7.84 -7.42
CA GLU A 92 0.84 -8.45 -6.15
C GLU A 92 2.05 -8.68 -5.28
N GLY A 93 1.90 -8.48 -3.97
CA GLY A 93 2.95 -8.71 -3.00
C GLY A 93 2.94 -7.73 -1.84
N VAL A 94 3.99 -7.84 -1.05
CA VAL A 94 4.30 -6.97 0.07
C VAL A 94 5.35 -5.96 -0.37
N TYR A 95 5.10 -4.69 -0.05
CA TYR A 95 5.98 -3.56 -0.26
C TYR A 95 6.39 -3.00 1.10
N GLY A 96 7.68 -3.07 1.41
CA GLY A 96 8.26 -2.37 2.56
C GLY A 96 8.65 -0.95 2.18
N VAL A 97 8.25 0.02 2.98
CA VAL A 97 8.57 1.44 2.78
C VAL A 97 9.23 2.00 4.05
N LYS A 98 10.22 2.86 3.88
CA LYS A 98 10.88 3.59 4.97
C LYS A 98 10.93 5.08 4.66
N CYS A 99 10.99 5.88 5.70
CA CYS A 99 11.61 7.20 5.62
C CYS A 99 13.10 7.05 5.91
N ALA A 100 13.97 7.40 4.97
CA ALA A 100 15.41 7.18 5.07
C ALA A 100 16.06 7.81 6.32
N PRO A 101 15.88 9.10 6.64
CA PRO A 101 16.48 9.70 7.83
C PRO A 101 15.92 9.15 9.15
N HIS A 102 14.70 8.61 9.15
CA HIS A 102 14.00 8.15 10.37
C HIS A 102 13.80 6.63 10.43
N TYR A 103 14.45 5.88 9.55
CA TYR A 103 14.27 4.42 9.45
C TYR A 103 14.61 3.70 10.76
N GLY A 104 15.77 3.99 11.35
CA GLY A 104 16.17 3.39 12.64
C GLY A 104 15.25 3.78 13.81
N MET A 105 14.49 4.87 13.67
CA MET A 105 13.48 5.33 14.64
C MET A 105 12.13 4.65 14.46
N GLY A 106 11.96 3.82 13.43
CA GLY A 106 10.74 3.05 13.17
C GLY A 106 9.77 3.69 12.20
N MET A 107 10.17 4.72 11.44
CA MET A 107 9.33 5.33 10.42
C MET A 107 9.27 4.44 9.18
N VAL A 108 8.39 3.45 9.24
CA VAL A 108 8.19 2.43 8.20
C VAL A 108 6.71 2.21 7.93
N ALA A 109 6.40 1.75 6.73
CA ALA A 109 5.06 1.31 6.35
C ALA A 109 5.13 -0.03 5.59
N LEU A 110 4.04 -0.78 5.65
CA LEU A 110 3.85 -2.03 4.94
C LEU A 110 2.60 -1.92 4.06
N ILE A 111 2.77 -2.14 2.77
CA ILE A 111 1.66 -2.16 1.81
C ILE A 111 1.51 -3.59 1.31
N VAL A 112 0.29 -4.12 1.34
CA VAL A 112 -0.05 -5.43 0.79
C VAL A 112 -0.96 -5.23 -0.41
N VAL A 113 -0.48 -5.63 -1.57
CA VAL A 113 -1.19 -5.53 -2.85
C VAL A 113 -1.69 -6.91 -3.24
N GLY A 114 -3.00 -7.13 -3.26
CA GLY A 114 -3.57 -8.45 -3.54
C GLY A 114 -2.96 -9.54 -2.64
N LYS A 115 -2.39 -10.58 -3.26
CA LYS A 115 -1.73 -11.69 -2.54
C LYS A 115 -0.29 -11.34 -2.11
N PRO A 116 0.14 -11.67 -0.88
CA PRO A 116 1.48 -11.37 -0.38
C PRO A 116 2.54 -12.38 -0.87
N VAL A 117 2.78 -12.44 -2.18
CA VAL A 117 3.58 -13.50 -2.85
C VAL A 117 5.06 -13.57 -2.43
N ASN A 118 5.62 -12.47 -1.91
CA ASN A 118 7.01 -12.35 -1.45
C ASN A 118 7.13 -12.23 0.08
N LEU A 119 6.12 -12.66 0.85
CA LEU A 119 6.05 -12.46 2.30
C LEU A 119 7.28 -13.00 3.04
N ASP A 120 7.72 -14.21 2.72
CA ASP A 120 8.85 -14.85 3.42
C ASP A 120 10.16 -14.12 3.13
N ALA A 121 10.37 -13.69 1.89
CA ALA A 121 11.52 -12.88 1.50
C ALA A 121 11.49 -11.51 2.21
N ALA A 122 10.32 -10.86 2.28
CA ALA A 122 10.14 -9.60 2.97
C ALA A 122 10.40 -9.72 4.48
N LYS A 123 9.92 -10.79 5.13
CA LYS A 123 10.17 -11.08 6.56
C LYS A 123 11.62 -11.38 6.88
N ALA A 124 12.40 -11.88 5.90
CA ALA A 124 13.81 -12.18 6.08
C ALA A 124 14.72 -10.93 6.05
N VAL A 125 14.19 -9.77 5.63
CA VAL A 125 14.95 -8.51 5.62
C VAL A 125 15.30 -8.08 7.04
N LYS A 126 16.57 -7.73 7.25
CA LYS A 126 17.05 -7.25 8.55
C LYS A 126 16.82 -5.74 8.67
N HIS A 127 16.19 -5.33 9.76
CA HIS A 127 15.89 -3.93 10.06
C HIS A 127 16.74 -3.40 11.21
N ALA A 128 17.09 -2.11 11.15
CA ALA A 128 17.84 -1.42 12.19
C ALA A 128 16.90 -0.83 13.24
N GLY A 129 17.33 -0.80 14.51
CA GLY A 129 16.63 -0.09 15.58
C GLY A 129 15.16 -0.46 15.73
N LYS A 130 14.30 0.55 15.93
CA LYS A 130 12.87 0.38 16.18
C LYS A 130 12.10 -0.16 14.97
N ALA A 131 12.62 -0.01 13.74
CA ALA A 131 11.96 -0.56 12.55
C ALA A 131 11.79 -2.09 12.62
N LYS A 132 12.69 -2.82 13.32
CA LYS A 132 12.53 -4.27 13.52
C LYS A 132 11.21 -4.60 14.22
N THR A 133 10.92 -3.90 15.31
CA THR A 133 9.70 -4.13 16.09
C THR A 133 8.47 -3.66 15.34
N VAL A 134 8.52 -2.47 14.72
CA VAL A 134 7.38 -1.94 13.96
C VAL A 134 7.01 -2.85 12.78
N PHE A 135 7.99 -3.37 12.02
CA PHE A 135 7.69 -4.34 10.96
C PHE A 135 7.14 -5.65 11.50
N ALA A 136 7.64 -6.15 12.64
CA ALA A 136 7.08 -7.36 13.25
C ALA A 136 5.57 -7.19 13.53
N ASP A 137 5.16 -6.03 14.07
CA ASP A 137 3.76 -5.70 14.34
C ASP A 137 2.95 -5.45 13.06
N LEU A 138 3.56 -4.91 12.01
CA LEU A 138 2.90 -4.72 10.71
C LEU A 138 2.63 -6.07 10.02
N PHE A 139 3.57 -7.01 10.09
CA PHE A 139 3.38 -8.34 9.50
C PHE A 139 2.26 -9.14 10.15
N THR A 140 1.89 -8.86 11.41
CA THR A 140 0.73 -9.52 12.06
C THR A 140 -0.62 -8.98 11.59
N GLN A 141 -0.63 -7.84 10.88
CA GLN A 141 -1.87 -7.25 10.35
C GLN A 141 -2.27 -7.83 8.99
N ILE A 142 -1.37 -8.57 8.33
CA ILE A 142 -1.69 -9.24 7.07
C ILE A 142 -2.78 -10.30 7.35
N PRO A 143 -3.95 -10.21 6.70
CA PRO A 143 -5.02 -11.18 6.90
C PRO A 143 -4.55 -12.61 6.63
N ALA A 144 -4.99 -13.56 7.43
CA ALA A 144 -4.85 -14.97 7.10
C ALA A 144 -5.73 -15.27 5.87
N ASN A 145 -5.13 -15.88 4.85
CA ASN A 145 -5.86 -16.38 3.68
C ASN A 145 -6.60 -17.68 4.00
#